data_AF-A0A1G8AEP7-F1
#
_entry.id   AF-A0A1G8AEP7-F1
#
_cell.length_a   1.000
_cell.length_b   1.000
_cell.length_c   1.000
_cell.angle_alpha   90.00
_cell.angle_beta   90.00
_cell.angle_gamma   90.00
#
_symmetry.space_group_name_H-M   'P 1'
#
loop_
_entity.id
_entity.type
_entity.pdbx_description
1 polymer ?
#
loop_
_entity_poly.entity_id
_entity_poly.type
_entity_poly.pdbx_seq_one_letter_code
_entity_poly.pdbx_strand_id
1 'polypeptide(L)'
;MSRTALRAAGIVAAAGAAITLAGAGTAAADTEVTMTRCLGLSPYIADQPFAPARLWQSPDGPGAATFTLHDVSSFWFFAGGYQSDVRLDWRNLDTGASGTAHDTRTVAYPGGDSARLHVPSGPGAVELTLSAYNHHDLWGFPTTSCTGTAQVG
;
A
#
# COMPACT_ATOMS: atom_id res chain seq x y z
N MET A 1 -2.78 1.28 -82.77
CA MET A 1 -2.67 2.21 -81.62
C MET A 1 -3.96 3.01 -81.57
N SER A 2 -4.72 2.88 -80.47
CA SER A 2 -5.62 3.89 -79.88
C SER A 2 -6.48 3.18 -78.83
N ARG A 3 -6.24 3.52 -77.56
CA ARG A 3 -6.87 2.91 -76.37
C ARG A 3 -8.21 3.58 -76.12
N THR A 4 -9.23 2.75 -75.88
CA THR A 4 -10.55 3.14 -75.38
C THR A 4 -10.53 3.24 -73.85
N ALA A 5 -11.32 4.18 -73.31
CA ALA A 5 -11.98 4.13 -71.98
C ALA A 5 -11.07 4.26 -70.73
N LEU A 6 -11.49 4.79 -69.58
CA LEU A 6 -12.71 5.46 -69.12
C LEU A 6 -12.33 6.24 -67.84
N ARG A 7 -13.19 7.18 -67.45
CA ARG A 7 -13.17 7.99 -66.23
C ARG A 7 -13.38 7.19 -64.95
N ALA A 8 -13.06 7.85 -63.82
CA ALA A 8 -13.68 7.81 -62.48
C ALA A 8 -12.66 7.41 -61.38
N ALA A 9 -12.19 8.35 -60.55
CA ALA A 9 -12.85 9.01 -59.42
C ALA A 9 -12.62 8.26 -58.09
N GLY A 10 -12.16 9.00 -57.08
CA GLY A 10 -12.34 8.68 -55.66
C GLY A 10 -11.18 7.95 -54.98
N ILE A 11 -10.08 8.65 -54.67
CA ILE A 11 -9.23 8.23 -53.57
C ILE A 11 -9.92 8.67 -52.29
N VAL A 12 -10.63 7.73 -51.66
CA VAL A 12 -11.20 7.85 -50.33
C VAL A 12 -10.06 8.09 -49.34
N ALA A 13 -10.13 9.21 -48.63
CA ALA A 13 -9.24 9.50 -47.52
C ALA A 13 -9.38 8.38 -46.48
N ALA A 14 -8.31 7.60 -46.29
CA ALA A 14 -8.19 6.69 -45.15
C ALA A 14 -8.10 7.55 -43.89
N ALA A 15 -9.24 7.79 -43.23
CA ALA A 15 -9.27 8.28 -41.87
C ALA A 15 -8.57 7.25 -40.99
N GLY A 16 -7.34 7.57 -40.57
CA GLY A 16 -6.58 6.77 -39.65
C GLY A 16 -7.37 6.63 -38.35
N ALA A 17 -7.91 5.44 -38.10
CA ALA A 17 -8.31 5.03 -36.77
C ALA A 17 -7.04 4.81 -35.95
N ALA A 18 -6.45 5.90 -35.47
CA ALA A 18 -5.51 5.85 -34.37
C ALA A 18 -6.34 5.47 -33.13
N ILE A 19 -6.45 4.17 -32.89
CA ILE A 19 -6.90 3.65 -31.60
C ILE A 19 -5.84 4.09 -30.61
N THR A 20 -6.10 5.20 -29.93
CA THR A 20 -5.35 5.61 -28.76
C THR A 20 -5.57 4.52 -27.71
N LEU A 21 -4.61 3.63 -27.57
CA LEU A 21 -4.42 2.81 -26.37
C LEU A 21 -4.02 3.75 -25.21
N ALA A 22 -4.93 4.65 -24.83
CA ALA A 22 -4.82 5.42 -23.62
C ALA A 22 -5.28 4.50 -22.46
N GLY A 23 -4.34 4.12 -21.61
CA GLY A 23 -4.65 3.47 -20.33
C GLY A 23 -4.18 2.02 -20.18
N ALA A 24 -3.00 1.67 -20.69
CA ALA A 24 -2.21 0.65 -20.01
C ALA A 24 -1.61 1.30 -18.76
N GLY A 25 -2.40 1.40 -17.69
CA GLY A 25 -1.85 1.73 -16.37
C GLY A 25 -0.79 0.69 -16.06
N THR A 26 0.46 1.12 -15.88
CA THR A 26 1.50 0.24 -15.36
C THR A 26 1.05 -0.19 -13.97
N ALA A 27 0.67 -1.45 -13.80
CA ALA A 27 0.51 -2.02 -12.48
C ALA A 27 1.88 -1.95 -11.80
N ALA A 28 2.09 -0.93 -10.97
CA ALA A 28 3.25 -0.90 -10.08
C ALA A 28 3.07 -2.06 -9.11
N ALA A 29 4.01 -3.01 -9.15
CA ALA A 29 4.00 -4.11 -8.20
C ALA A 29 4.37 -3.56 -6.81
N ASP A 30 3.61 -3.96 -5.81
CA ASP A 30 3.95 -3.65 -4.43
C ASP A 30 5.33 -4.24 -4.10
N THR A 31 6.18 -3.43 -3.48
CA THR A 31 7.52 -3.84 -3.04
C THR A 31 7.46 -4.22 -1.57
N GLU A 32 7.96 -5.41 -1.24
CA GLU A 32 8.05 -5.84 0.17
C GLU A 32 9.18 -5.07 0.87
N VAL A 33 8.84 -4.45 2.00
CA VAL A 33 9.79 -3.80 2.91
C VAL A 33 9.90 -4.65 4.17
N THR A 34 11.03 -5.32 4.33
CA THR A 34 11.31 -6.12 5.51
C THR A 34 11.47 -5.22 6.74
N MET A 35 10.76 -5.58 7.80
CA MET A 35 10.84 -4.92 9.10
C MET A 35 11.55 -5.83 10.11
N THR A 36 12.13 -5.24 11.15
CA THR A 36 12.46 -6.00 12.36
C THR A 36 11.18 -6.55 12.98
N ARG A 37 11.31 -7.56 13.84
CA ARG A 37 10.13 -8.25 14.37
C ARG A 37 9.45 -7.41 15.46
N CYS A 38 8.24 -6.94 15.20
CA CYS A 38 7.36 -6.41 16.24
C CYS A 38 6.51 -7.53 16.82
N LEU A 39 6.21 -7.43 18.12
CA LEU A 39 5.37 -8.37 18.84
C LEU A 39 4.34 -7.58 19.65
N GLY A 40 3.08 -7.93 19.48
CA GLY A 40 1.95 -7.39 20.21
C GLY A 40 1.04 -8.52 20.65
N LEU A 41 0.52 -8.40 21.87
CA LEU A 41 -0.54 -9.29 22.32
C LEU A 41 -1.84 -8.91 21.61
N SER A 42 -2.62 -9.92 21.23
CA SER A 42 -4.02 -9.72 20.91
C SER A 42 -4.78 -9.46 22.23
N PRO A 43 -5.80 -8.59 22.23
CA PRO A 43 -6.69 -8.40 23.37
C PRO A 43 -7.70 -9.55 23.52
N TYR A 44 -7.47 -10.71 22.91
CA TYR A 44 -8.18 -11.95 23.19
C TYR A 44 -7.21 -13.04 23.68
N ILE A 45 -7.66 -13.89 24.61
CA ILE A 45 -6.83 -14.88 25.35
C ILE A 45 -6.33 -16.03 24.46
N ALA A 46 -7.02 -16.34 23.36
CA ALA A 46 -6.67 -17.41 22.43
C ALA A 46 -6.73 -16.89 20.99
N ASP A 47 -5.72 -16.12 20.59
CA ASP A 47 -5.69 -15.47 19.29
C ASP A 47 -4.27 -15.44 18.70
N GLN A 48 -4.15 -15.11 17.43
CA GLN A 48 -2.85 -14.89 16.80
C GLN A 48 -2.20 -13.62 17.36
N PRO A 49 -0.91 -13.66 17.72
CA PRO A 49 -0.21 -12.46 18.14
C PRO A 49 -0.07 -11.48 16.98
N PHE A 50 -0.15 -10.19 17.26
CA PHE A 50 0.17 -9.15 16.30
C PHE A 50 1.69 -9.17 16.07
N ALA A 51 2.13 -9.74 14.95
CA ALA A 51 3.55 -9.95 14.69
C ALA A 51 3.94 -9.68 13.23
N PRO A 52 3.70 -8.46 12.71
CA PRO A 52 4.06 -8.17 11.33
C PRO A 52 5.57 -8.16 11.14
N ALA A 53 6.01 -8.72 10.02
CA ALA A 53 7.42 -8.79 9.64
C ALA A 53 7.75 -7.93 8.41
N ARG A 54 6.73 -7.35 7.77
CA ARG A 54 6.86 -6.62 6.52
C ARG A 54 5.76 -5.59 6.34
N LEU A 55 6.07 -4.58 5.54
CA LEU A 55 5.13 -3.64 4.94
C LEU A 55 5.18 -3.81 3.42
N TRP A 56 4.10 -3.47 2.74
CA TRP A 56 4.03 -3.43 1.28
C TRP A 56 4.00 -2.00 0.82
N GLN A 57 5.02 -1.61 0.07
CA GLN A 57 5.18 -0.27 -0.45
C GLN A 57 4.59 -0.18 -1.85
N SER A 58 3.69 0.77 -2.04
CA SER A 58 3.16 1.18 -3.34
C SER A 58 3.59 2.63 -3.60
N PRO A 59 4.15 2.97 -4.78
CA PRO A 59 4.43 4.35 -5.13
C PRO A 59 3.15 5.20 -5.14
N ASP A 60 3.20 6.42 -4.60
CA ASP A 60 2.04 7.32 -4.48
C ASP A 60 2.38 8.74 -4.95
N GLY A 61 3.03 8.82 -6.11
CA GLY A 61 3.55 10.06 -6.69
C GLY A 61 5.00 10.38 -6.31
N PRO A 62 5.58 11.45 -6.88
CA PRO A 62 6.99 11.78 -6.68
C PRO A 62 7.31 12.09 -5.21
N GLY A 63 8.26 11.37 -4.63
CA GLY A 63 8.69 11.52 -3.25
C GLY A 63 7.66 11.03 -2.22
N ALA A 64 6.69 10.21 -2.63
CA ALA A 64 5.66 9.69 -1.74
C ALA A 64 5.39 8.21 -1.99
N ALA A 65 5.05 7.50 -0.92
CA ALA A 65 4.65 6.10 -0.97
C ALA A 65 3.52 5.82 0.03
N THR A 66 2.68 4.85 -0.32
CA THR A 66 1.73 4.25 0.61
C THR A 66 2.33 2.95 1.12
N PHE A 67 2.38 2.80 2.45
CA PHE A 67 2.77 1.55 3.10
C PHE A 67 1.53 0.83 3.60
N THR A 68 1.32 -0.38 3.12
CA THR A 68 0.19 -1.21 3.48
C THR A 68 0.63 -2.31 4.43
N LEU A 69 -0.23 -2.67 5.38
CA LEU A 69 0.01 -3.77 6.31
C LEU A 69 -1.13 -4.80 6.23
N HIS A 70 -0.86 -5.95 5.62
CA HIS A 70 -1.82 -7.05 5.42
C HIS A 70 -1.71 -8.20 6.44
N ASP A 71 -0.52 -8.46 6.99
CA ASP A 71 -0.22 -9.67 7.78
C ASP A 71 -0.69 -9.58 9.25
N VAL A 72 -1.94 -9.22 9.47
CA VAL A 72 -2.55 -9.24 10.81
C VAL A 72 -3.94 -9.86 10.74
N SER A 73 -4.16 -10.87 11.57
CA SER A 73 -5.42 -11.62 11.60
C SER A 73 -5.80 -11.97 13.03
N SER A 74 -7.11 -12.22 13.21
CA SER A 74 -7.69 -12.66 14.48
C SER A 74 -8.62 -13.85 14.26
N PHE A 75 -8.52 -14.86 15.12
CA PHE A 75 -9.46 -15.98 15.21
C PHE A 75 -10.81 -15.57 15.81
N TRP A 76 -10.90 -14.38 16.42
CA TRP A 76 -12.12 -13.84 17.01
C TRP A 76 -12.97 -13.04 16.01
N PHE A 77 -12.84 -13.35 14.71
CA PHE A 77 -13.63 -12.72 13.64
C PHE A 77 -15.14 -12.87 13.85
N PHE A 78 -15.60 -13.98 14.44
CA PHE A 78 -17.01 -14.23 14.73
C PHE A 78 -17.56 -13.32 15.85
N ALA A 79 -16.68 -12.71 16.65
CA ALA A 79 -17.01 -11.75 17.70
C ALA A 79 -16.70 -10.30 17.28
N GLY A 80 -16.42 -10.06 15.98
CA GLY A 80 -16.11 -8.74 15.44
C GLY A 80 -14.62 -8.39 15.41
N GLY A 81 -13.72 -9.28 15.84
CA GLY A 81 -12.28 -9.02 15.86
C GLY A 81 -11.89 -7.98 16.92
N TYR A 82 -10.77 -7.31 16.71
CA TYR A 82 -10.30 -6.19 17.54
C TYR A 82 -9.85 -5.01 16.67
N GLN A 83 -9.80 -3.81 17.26
CA GLN A 83 -9.29 -2.62 16.59
C GLN A 83 -7.78 -2.50 16.80
N SER A 84 -7.07 -2.10 15.76
CA SER A 84 -5.64 -1.86 15.79
C SER A 84 -5.36 -0.45 15.29
N ASP A 85 -4.94 0.42 16.21
CA ASP A 85 -4.46 1.76 15.90
C ASP A 85 -3.00 1.66 15.49
N VAL A 86 -2.74 1.70 14.19
CA VAL A 86 -1.41 1.58 13.61
C VAL A 86 -0.78 2.95 13.48
N ARG A 87 0.48 3.05 13.88
CA ARG A 87 1.31 4.24 13.76
C ARG A 87 2.61 3.90 13.05
N LEU A 88 2.93 4.68 12.03
CA LEU A 88 4.18 4.61 11.28
C LEU A 88 4.90 5.95 11.36
N ASP A 89 5.92 6.02 12.20
CA ASP A 89 6.86 7.13 12.21
C ASP A 89 7.87 6.92 11.06
N TRP A 90 8.20 7.99 10.35
CA TRP A 90 9.14 7.93 9.24
C TRP A 90 10.16 9.06 9.30
N ARG A 91 11.34 8.79 8.75
CA ARG A 91 12.43 9.77 8.62
C ARG A 91 13.20 9.53 7.33
N ASN A 92 13.20 10.53 6.45
CA ASN A 92 14.10 10.56 5.30
C ASN A 92 15.53 10.80 5.81
N LEU A 93 16.42 9.85 5.51
CA LEU A 93 17.80 9.85 5.98
C LEU A 93 18.69 10.83 5.21
N ASP A 94 18.30 11.18 3.98
CA ASP A 94 19.05 12.07 3.10
C ASP A 94 18.73 13.55 3.40
N THR A 95 17.45 13.86 3.63
CA THR A 95 16.97 15.24 3.86
C THR A 95 16.73 15.57 5.32
N GLY A 96 16.62 14.56 6.18
CA GLY A 96 16.23 14.72 7.58
C GLY A 96 14.74 15.01 7.80
N ALA A 97 13.93 15.07 6.74
CA ALA A 97 12.49 15.23 6.86
C ALA A 97 11.88 14.05 7.64
N SER A 98 10.88 14.31 8.47
CA SER A 98 10.24 13.27 9.28
C SER A 98 8.76 13.55 9.49
N GLY A 99 8.00 12.51 9.82
CA GLY A 99 6.59 12.62 10.16
C GLY A 99 6.01 11.33 10.70
N THR A 100 4.69 11.32 10.84
CA THR A 100 3.93 10.18 11.36
C THR A 100 2.69 9.97 10.51
N ALA A 101 2.49 8.74 10.05
CA ALA A 101 1.25 8.28 9.47
C ALA A 101 0.50 7.41 10.49
N HIS A 102 -0.83 7.45 10.45
CA HIS A 102 -1.69 6.69 11.35
C HIS A 102 -2.89 6.14 10.59
N ASP A 103 -3.35 4.96 11.01
CA ASP A 103 -4.57 4.35 10.50
C ASP A 103 -5.17 3.43 11.56
N THR A 104 -6.50 3.34 11.61
CA THR A 104 -7.23 2.46 12.54
C THR A 104 -8.03 1.47 11.72
N ARG A 105 -7.95 0.19 12.09
CA ARG A 105 -8.59 -0.88 11.34
C ARG A 105 -9.04 -2.03 12.22
N THR A 106 -9.98 -2.79 11.68
CA THR A 106 -10.43 -4.05 12.27
C THR A 106 -9.49 -5.18 11.86
N VAL A 107 -8.90 -5.85 12.85
CA VAL A 107 -8.15 -7.09 12.67
C VAL A 107 -9.09 -8.28 12.88
N ALA A 108 -9.39 -8.98 11.79
CA ALA A 108 -10.26 -10.16 11.74
C ALA A 108 -9.88 -11.06 10.57
N TYR A 109 -10.06 -12.37 10.68
CA TYR A 109 -9.97 -13.27 9.51
C TYR A 109 -11.03 -14.38 9.56
N PRO A 110 -11.93 -14.45 8.55
CA PRO A 110 -12.05 -13.57 7.39
C PRO A 110 -12.55 -12.15 7.75
N GLY A 111 -12.31 -11.18 6.86
CA GLY A 111 -12.97 -9.87 6.90
C GLY A 111 -12.23 -8.70 7.55
N GLY A 112 -10.92 -8.83 7.83
CA GLY A 112 -10.10 -7.71 8.31
C GLY A 112 -9.69 -6.74 7.21
N ASP A 113 -9.41 -5.50 7.61
CA ASP A 113 -8.93 -4.44 6.73
C ASP A 113 -7.41 -4.30 6.80
N SER A 114 -6.81 -3.82 5.71
CA SER A 114 -5.39 -3.48 5.68
C SER A 114 -5.19 -2.02 6.10
N ALA A 115 -4.14 -1.75 6.89
CA ALA A 115 -3.80 -0.35 7.20
C ALA A 115 -3.12 0.22 5.97
N ARG A 116 -3.42 1.46 5.63
CA ARG A 116 -2.75 2.20 4.55
C ARG A 116 -2.20 3.51 5.08
N LEU A 117 -0.88 3.61 5.05
CA LEU A 117 -0.14 4.68 5.69
C LEU A 117 0.56 5.50 4.61
N HIS A 118 0.04 6.69 4.32
CA HIS A 118 0.63 7.60 3.33
C HIS A 118 1.85 8.33 3.92
N VAL A 119 2.97 8.27 3.20
CA VAL A 119 4.27 8.83 3.62
C VAL A 119 4.81 9.75 2.54
N PRO A 120 4.70 11.08 2.71
CA PRO A 120 5.25 12.09 1.79
C PRO A 120 6.67 12.51 2.22
N SER A 121 7.61 11.57 2.18
CA SER A 121 8.96 11.74 2.73
C SER A 121 9.92 12.55 1.85
N GLY A 122 9.56 12.79 0.59
CA GLY A 122 10.52 13.09 -0.46
C GLY A 122 11.28 11.84 -0.92
N PRO A 123 11.99 11.92 -2.05
CA PRO A 123 12.78 10.81 -2.57
C PRO A 123 13.97 10.50 -1.64
N GLY A 124 14.42 9.24 -1.67
CA GLY A 124 15.60 8.77 -0.94
C GLY A 124 15.33 7.63 0.02
N ALA A 125 16.33 7.36 0.86
CA ALA A 125 16.24 6.34 1.90
C ALA A 125 15.37 6.83 3.07
N VAL A 126 14.35 6.05 3.43
CA VAL A 126 13.41 6.40 4.50
C VAL A 126 13.44 5.32 5.58
N GLU A 127 13.86 5.70 6.78
CA GLU A 127 13.70 4.89 7.98
C GLU A 127 12.24 4.92 8.42
N LEU A 128 11.72 3.75 8.76
CA LEU A 128 10.35 3.50 9.17
C LEU A 128 10.35 2.88 10.56
N THR A 129 9.47 3.35 11.44
CA THR A 129 9.20 2.76 12.76
C THR A 129 7.70 2.53 12.91
N LEU A 130 7.30 1.26 12.89
CA LEU A 130 5.92 0.82 13.02
C LEU A 130 5.63 0.42 14.47
N SER A 131 4.49 0.87 14.99
CA SER A 131 3.91 0.43 16.26
C SER A 131 2.40 0.36 16.13
N ALA A 132 1.75 -0.35 17.05
CA ALA A 132 0.30 -0.36 17.12
C ALA A 132 -0.21 -0.39 18.56
N TYR A 133 -1.48 -0.04 18.73
CA TYR A 133 -2.25 -0.29 19.94
C TYR A 133 -3.46 -1.15 19.58
N ASN A 134 -3.50 -2.37 20.13
CA ASN A 134 -4.57 -3.33 19.85
C ASN A 134 -5.58 -3.29 20.99
N HIS A 135 -6.85 -3.09 20.69
CA HIS A 135 -7.88 -2.94 21.70
C HIS A 135 -9.25 -3.44 21.25
N HIS A 136 -10.12 -3.67 22.21
CA HIS A 136 -11.58 -3.69 22.03
C HIS A 136 -12.23 -2.84 23.11
N ASP A 137 -13.54 -2.92 23.27
CA ASP A 137 -14.32 -2.02 24.14
C ASP A 137 -13.95 -2.11 25.63
N LEU A 138 -13.33 -3.21 26.09
CA LEU A 138 -13.06 -3.43 27.52
C LEU A 138 -11.59 -3.17 27.91
N TRP A 139 -10.62 -3.43 27.02
CA TRP A 139 -9.18 -3.29 27.29
C TRP A 139 -8.35 -3.27 26.01
N GLY A 140 -7.07 -2.91 26.13
CA GLY A 140 -6.12 -2.93 25.04
C GLY A 140 -4.67 -2.90 25.52
N PHE A 141 -3.74 -3.08 24.59
CA PHE A 141 -2.31 -3.06 24.83
C PHE A 141 -1.51 -2.48 23.68
N PRO A 142 -0.36 -1.86 23.99
CA PRO A 142 0.61 -1.50 22.97
C PRO A 142 1.34 -2.74 22.44
N THR A 143 1.79 -2.65 21.20
CA THR A 143 2.79 -3.56 20.63
C THR A 143 4.20 -3.03 20.88
N THR A 144 5.21 -3.89 20.75
CA THR A 144 6.57 -3.39 20.56
C THR A 144 6.68 -2.71 19.19
N SER A 145 7.62 -1.79 19.06
CA SER A 145 7.95 -1.17 17.78
C SER A 145 8.84 -2.06 16.94
N CYS A 146 8.70 -1.97 15.62
CA CYS A 146 9.61 -2.54 14.64
C CYS A 146 10.07 -1.47 13.67
N THR A 147 11.23 -1.69 13.07
CA THR A 147 11.93 -0.73 12.24
C THR A 147 12.32 -1.34 10.91
N GLY A 148 12.38 -0.52 9.87
CA GLY A 148 12.84 -0.93 8.55
C GLY A 148 13.31 0.27 7.75
N THR A 149 13.82 0.02 6.55
CA THR A 149 14.21 1.09 5.62
C THR A 149 13.62 0.80 4.26
N ALA A 150 12.97 1.81 3.68
CA ALA A 150 12.39 1.77 2.36
C ALA A 150 13.09 2.77 1.44
N GLN A 151 13.04 2.53 0.13
CA GLN A 151 13.49 3.47 -0.88
C GLN A 151 12.27 4.13 -1.50
N VAL A 152 12.15 5.46 -1.37
CA VAL A 152 11.05 6.24 -1.96
C VAL A 152 11.59 6.97 -3.18
N GLY A 153 10.89 6.84 -4.31
CA GLY A 153 11.25 7.43 -5.61
C GLY A 153 10.54 8.74 -5.90
#